data_AF-A0A6B3FGH5-F1
#
_entry.id   AF-A0A6B3FGH5-F1
#
_cell.length_a   1.000
_cell.length_b   1.000
_cell.length_c   1.000
_cell.angle_alpha   90.00
_cell.angle_beta   90.00
_cell.angle_gamma   90.00
#
_symmetry.space_group_name_H-M   'P 1'
#
loop_
_entity.id
_entity.type
_entity.pdbx_description
1 polymer ?
#
loop_
_entity_poly.entity_id
_entity_poly.type
_entity_poly.pdbx_seq_one_letter_code
_entity_poly.pdbx_strand_id
1 'polypeptide(L)'
;VTGREIARALFPDRWGIWLNPHAPGGGVGIPWLDLRRIATGLDRLPAGPLRLSEPAIELPQFYALLTQNAHRTPAIRSLRRAWVHPAVGVPYLAIGLDLYDTGRAAVESVREMMRQSVGAVPDGLPVSTVALSDEYDPVGMWLRANTRPFYDREAHAPAGPPPAAAPGYGYPPLPR
;
A
#
# COMPACT_ATOMS: atom_id res chain seq x y z
N VAL A 1 -11.05 -28.83 2.97
CA VAL A 1 -10.74 -27.52 3.58
C VAL A 1 -9.56 -26.92 2.83
N THR A 2 -9.73 -25.74 2.25
CA THR A 2 -8.65 -25.01 1.55
C THR A 2 -7.82 -24.20 2.55
N GLY A 3 -6.55 -23.91 2.26
CA GLY A 3 -5.76 -23.09 3.19
C GLY A 3 -6.30 -21.67 3.38
N ARG A 4 -7.08 -21.15 2.41
CA ARG A 4 -7.85 -19.91 2.56
C ARG A 4 -8.92 -20.01 3.64
N GLU A 5 -9.62 -21.14 3.73
CA GLU A 5 -10.64 -21.37 4.77
C GLU A 5 -9.99 -21.51 6.16
N ILE A 6 -8.85 -22.20 6.24
CA ILE A 6 -8.09 -22.36 7.50
C ILE A 6 -7.59 -21.00 8.01
N ALA A 7 -6.96 -20.22 7.13
CA ALA A 7 -6.38 -18.96 7.53
C ALA A 7 -7.45 -17.89 7.84
N ARG A 8 -8.64 -17.94 7.20
CA ARG A 8 -9.80 -17.12 7.58
C ARG A 8 -10.37 -17.50 8.95
N ALA A 9 -10.32 -18.77 9.32
CA ALA A 9 -10.80 -19.26 10.62
C ALA A 9 -9.83 -18.92 11.76
N LEU A 10 -8.53 -19.02 11.52
CA LEU A 10 -7.50 -18.77 12.54
C LEU A 10 -7.23 -17.28 12.78
N PHE A 11 -7.43 -16.42 11.78
CA PHE A 11 -7.12 -14.99 11.86
C PHE A 11 -8.26 -14.10 11.32
N PRO A 12 -9.43 -14.10 11.98
CA PRO A 12 -10.63 -13.42 11.48
C PRO A 12 -10.48 -11.90 11.35
N ASP A 13 -9.60 -11.30 12.15
CA ASP A 13 -9.36 -9.85 12.20
C ASP A 13 -8.14 -9.42 11.36
N ARG A 14 -7.45 -10.36 10.69
CA ARG A 14 -6.17 -10.10 10.01
C ARG A 14 -6.32 -10.22 8.49
N TRP A 15 -6.95 -9.19 7.92
CA TRP A 15 -7.04 -8.99 6.47
C TRP A 15 -5.82 -8.21 6.00
N GLY A 16 -4.74 -8.91 5.64
CA GLY A 16 -3.67 -8.28 4.88
C GLY A 16 -4.18 -7.97 3.47
N ILE A 17 -4.08 -6.72 3.04
CA ILE A 17 -4.39 -6.36 1.66
C ILE A 17 -3.18 -6.73 0.81
N TRP A 18 -3.04 -8.02 0.52
CA TRP A 18 -2.28 -8.44 -0.64
C TRP A 18 -3.25 -8.69 -1.77
N LEU A 19 -3.35 -7.71 -2.65
CA LEU A 19 -4.07 -7.84 -3.89
C LEU A 19 -3.05 -8.29 -4.93
N ASN A 20 -3.29 -9.46 -5.52
CA ASN A 20 -2.73 -9.74 -6.83
C ASN A 20 -3.69 -9.14 -7.86
N PRO A 21 -3.42 -7.94 -8.40
CA PRO A 21 -4.28 -7.33 -9.40
C PRO A 21 -4.38 -8.15 -10.68
N HIS A 22 -3.42 -9.03 -10.94
CA HIS A 22 -3.39 -9.90 -12.11
C HIS A 22 -4.23 -11.18 -11.96
N ALA A 23 -4.76 -11.46 -10.75
CA ALA A 23 -5.69 -12.57 -10.55
C ALA A 23 -7.13 -12.15 -10.93
N PRO A 24 -7.94 -13.01 -11.57
CA PRO A 24 -9.35 -12.74 -11.81
C PRO A 24 -10.07 -12.31 -10.52
N GLY A 25 -10.62 -11.09 -10.51
CA GLY A 25 -11.29 -10.50 -9.35
C GLY A 25 -10.37 -9.86 -8.29
N GLY A 26 -9.05 -9.73 -8.52
CA GLY A 26 -8.12 -9.03 -7.62
C GLY A 26 -7.98 -9.74 -6.27
N GLY A 27 -7.53 -10.99 -6.27
CA GLY A 27 -7.55 -11.87 -5.10
C GLY A 27 -6.90 -11.24 -3.85
N VAL A 28 -7.57 -11.34 -2.69
CA VAL A 28 -7.06 -10.92 -1.38
C VAL A 28 -6.37 -12.12 -0.71
N GLY A 29 -5.09 -11.96 -0.36
CA GLY A 29 -4.28 -12.99 0.31
C GLY A 29 -3.98 -12.65 1.77
N ILE A 30 -3.85 -13.68 2.62
CA ILE A 30 -3.48 -13.51 4.03
C ILE A 30 -1.96 -13.26 4.14
N PRO A 31 -1.52 -12.31 4.98
CA PRO A 31 -0.14 -11.83 4.98
C PRO A 31 0.70 -12.58 6.00
N TRP A 32 0.99 -13.86 5.74
CA TRP A 32 2.01 -14.56 6.50
C TRP A 32 2.88 -15.38 5.57
N LEU A 33 4.20 -15.21 5.70
CA LEU A 33 5.21 -15.82 4.83
C LEU A 33 5.04 -17.34 4.69
N ASP A 34 4.70 -18.05 5.76
CA ASP A 34 4.51 -19.51 5.71
C ASP A 34 3.05 -19.94 5.47
N LEU A 35 2.06 -19.24 6.04
CA LEU A 35 0.65 -19.61 5.83
C LEU A 35 0.18 -19.30 4.40
N ARG A 36 0.69 -18.26 3.76
CA ARG A 36 0.35 -17.98 2.36
C ARG A 36 0.88 -19.09 1.45
N ARG A 37 2.11 -19.55 1.67
CA ARG A 37 2.72 -20.69 0.94
C ARG A 37 1.97 -21.99 1.15
N ILE A 38 1.60 -22.29 2.39
CA ILE A 38 0.79 -23.46 2.72
C ILE A 38 -0.61 -23.36 2.08
N ALA A 39 -1.20 -22.15 2.04
CA ALA A 39 -2.57 -21.98 1.55
C ALA A 39 -2.72 -21.90 0.02
N THR A 40 -1.70 -21.43 -0.70
CA THR A 40 -1.72 -21.27 -2.17
C THR A 40 -0.89 -22.32 -2.93
N GLY A 41 -0.10 -23.14 -2.21
CA GLY A 41 0.87 -24.10 -2.77
C GLY A 41 2.30 -23.56 -2.68
N LEU A 42 3.21 -24.40 -2.18
CA LEU A 42 4.64 -24.08 -1.94
C LEU A 42 5.38 -23.68 -3.23
N ASP A 43 4.87 -24.14 -4.38
CA ASP A 43 5.48 -23.98 -5.71
C ASP A 43 5.13 -22.64 -6.37
N ARG A 44 4.21 -21.87 -5.77
CA ARG A 44 3.61 -20.66 -6.40
C ARG A 44 4.03 -19.34 -5.76
N LEU A 45 4.76 -19.37 -4.66
CA LEU A 45 5.22 -18.14 -4.00
C LEU A 45 6.74 -18.09 -3.94
N PRO A 46 7.32 -16.93 -4.29
CA PRO A 46 8.75 -16.71 -4.18
C PRO A 46 9.24 -16.98 -2.74
N ALA A 47 10.26 -17.85 -2.61
CA ALA A 47 10.91 -18.15 -1.34
C ALA A 47 12.30 -17.50 -1.27
N GLY A 48 12.71 -17.05 -0.08
CA GLY A 48 14.07 -16.60 0.24
C GLY A 48 14.21 -15.11 0.53
N PRO A 49 15.43 -14.63 0.84
CA PRO A 49 15.68 -13.24 1.21
C PRO A 49 15.24 -12.30 0.09
N LEU A 50 14.43 -11.29 0.44
CA LEU A 50 13.97 -10.28 -0.49
C LEU A 50 15.05 -9.21 -0.64
N ARG A 51 15.50 -8.93 -1.86
CA ARG A 51 16.24 -7.69 -2.15
C ARG A 51 15.22 -6.62 -2.52
N LEU A 52 15.27 -5.51 -1.78
CA LEU A 52 14.34 -4.40 -1.91
C LEU A 52 15.11 -3.15 -2.33
N SER A 53 14.55 -2.42 -3.28
CA SER A 53 15.15 -1.21 -3.82
C SER A 53 14.06 -0.27 -4.32
N GLU A 54 14.41 0.98 -4.62
CA GLU A 54 13.51 1.84 -5.38
C GLU A 54 13.36 1.33 -6.82
N PRO A 55 12.16 1.45 -7.44
CA PRO A 55 11.99 1.07 -8.84
C PRO A 55 12.81 1.97 -9.77
N ALA A 56 13.69 1.37 -10.57
CA ALA A 56 14.41 2.06 -11.64
C ALA A 56 13.62 2.10 -12.97
N ILE A 57 12.48 1.42 -13.03
CA ILE A 57 11.60 1.38 -14.21
C ILE A 57 10.70 2.60 -14.19
N GLU A 58 10.72 3.36 -15.27
CA GLU A 58 9.84 4.51 -15.46
C GLU A 58 8.44 4.09 -15.92
N LEU A 59 7.43 4.38 -15.11
CA LEU A 59 6.03 4.03 -15.36
C LEU A 59 5.11 5.25 -15.21
N PRO A 60 5.35 6.35 -15.95
CA PRO A 60 4.67 7.62 -15.72
C PRO A 60 3.15 7.52 -15.89
N GLN A 61 2.68 6.77 -16.90
CA GLN A 61 1.24 6.60 -17.17
C GLN A 61 0.54 5.82 -16.03
N PHE A 62 1.17 4.74 -15.56
CA PHE A 62 0.65 3.95 -14.45
C PHE A 62 0.60 4.77 -13.15
N TYR A 63 1.68 5.49 -12.81
CA TYR A 63 1.69 6.31 -11.59
C TYR A 63 0.72 7.49 -11.67
N ALA A 64 0.56 8.13 -12.83
CA ALA A 64 -0.43 9.19 -13.01
C ALA A 64 -1.86 8.67 -12.83
N LEU A 65 -2.21 7.54 -13.45
CA LEU A 65 -3.53 6.94 -13.33
C LEU A 65 -3.81 6.46 -11.89
N LEU A 66 -2.82 5.83 -11.26
CA LEU A 66 -2.93 5.36 -9.88
C LEU A 66 -3.14 6.53 -8.90
N THR A 67 -2.39 7.62 -9.05
CA THR A 67 -2.58 8.85 -8.26
C THR A 67 -3.96 9.47 -8.50
N GLN A 68 -4.42 9.53 -9.76
CA GLN A 68 -5.74 10.06 -10.08
C GLN A 68 -6.86 9.24 -9.43
N ASN A 69 -6.75 7.91 -9.46
CA ASN A 69 -7.70 7.02 -8.81
C ASN A 69 -7.63 7.13 -7.28
N ALA A 70 -6.43 7.27 -6.71
CA ALA A 70 -6.23 7.46 -5.26
C ALA A 70 -6.89 8.74 -4.72
N HIS A 71 -6.91 9.82 -5.51
CA HIS A 71 -7.68 11.02 -5.17
C HIS A 71 -9.18 10.75 -5.03
N ARG A 72 -9.73 9.81 -5.80
CA ARG A 72 -11.15 9.41 -5.75
C ARG A 72 -11.45 8.28 -4.76
N THR A 73 -10.45 7.79 -4.02
CA THR A 73 -10.58 6.66 -3.07
C THR A 73 -10.31 7.11 -1.63
N PRO A 74 -11.32 7.60 -0.88
CA PRO A 74 -11.14 8.20 0.45
C PRO A 74 -10.47 7.31 1.50
N ALA A 75 -10.37 6.00 1.30
CA ALA A 75 -9.63 5.12 2.19
C ALA A 75 -8.10 5.36 2.19
N ILE A 76 -7.52 5.84 1.07
CA ILE A 76 -6.06 5.94 0.89
C ILE A 76 -5.48 7.18 1.57
N ARG A 77 -4.58 7.00 2.54
CA ARG A 77 -3.76 8.08 3.12
C ARG A 77 -2.56 8.39 2.24
N SER A 78 -1.74 7.37 1.94
CA SER A 78 -0.51 7.54 1.14
C SER A 78 -0.20 6.29 0.31
N LEU A 79 0.59 6.47 -0.75
CA LEU A 79 1.09 5.39 -1.60
C LEU A 79 2.61 5.43 -1.68
N ARG A 80 3.23 4.25 -1.60
CA ARG A 80 4.68 4.05 -1.71
C ARG A 80 5.00 2.97 -2.74
N ARG A 81 6.23 2.94 -3.24
CA ARG A 81 6.65 1.99 -4.29
C ARG A 81 7.98 1.34 -3.95
N ALA A 82 8.12 0.06 -4.28
CA ALA A 82 9.37 -0.68 -4.16
C ALA A 82 9.51 -1.66 -5.32
N TRP A 83 10.76 -1.92 -5.70
CA TRP A 83 11.11 -3.04 -6.56
C TRP A 83 11.53 -4.21 -5.68
N VAL A 84 10.84 -5.34 -5.84
CA VAL A 84 11.08 -6.54 -5.06
C VAL A 84 11.74 -7.59 -5.94
N HIS A 85 12.91 -8.04 -5.52
CA HIS A 85 13.65 -9.12 -6.15
C HIS A 85 13.70 -10.31 -5.19
N PRO A 86 12.79 -11.29 -5.34
CA PRO A 86 12.86 -12.49 -4.52
C PRO A 86 14.01 -13.39 -4.94
N ALA A 87 14.48 -14.26 -4.04
CA ALA A 87 15.53 -15.22 -4.37
C ALA A 87 15.06 -16.30 -5.35
N VAL A 88 13.77 -16.62 -5.35
CA VAL A 88 13.12 -17.53 -6.31
C VAL A 88 11.90 -16.81 -6.86
N GLY A 89 11.69 -16.78 -8.18
CA GLY A 89 10.54 -16.14 -8.82
C GLY A 89 10.89 -14.88 -9.60
N VAL A 90 9.88 -14.24 -10.20
CA VAL A 90 10.08 -13.04 -11.02
C VAL A 90 10.12 -11.77 -10.15
N PRO A 91 10.99 -10.81 -10.47
CA PRO A 91 10.96 -9.49 -9.85
C PRO A 91 9.64 -8.77 -10.15
N TYR A 92 9.19 -7.94 -9.21
CA TYR A 92 7.90 -7.28 -9.32
C TYR A 92 7.89 -5.90 -8.67
N LEU A 93 6.94 -5.06 -9.12
CA LEU A 93 6.66 -3.77 -8.51
C LEU A 93 5.68 -3.95 -7.34
N ALA A 94 6.08 -3.55 -6.15
CA ALA A 94 5.21 -3.48 -4.99
C ALA A 94 4.67 -2.06 -4.80
N ILE A 95 3.35 -1.94 -4.62
CA ILE A 95 2.67 -0.71 -4.24
C ILE A 95 2.22 -0.82 -2.78
N GLY A 96 2.85 -0.03 -1.93
CA GLY A 96 2.47 0.12 -0.53
C GLY A 96 1.24 1.00 -0.39
N LEU A 97 0.23 0.50 0.28
CA LEU A 97 -1.05 1.15 0.54
C LEU A 97 -1.14 1.50 2.03
N ASP A 98 -1.16 2.80 2.34
CA ASP A 98 -1.49 3.29 3.68
C ASP A 98 -2.95 3.73 3.70
N LEU A 99 -3.74 3.16 4.61
CA LEU A 99 -5.18 3.40 4.69
C LEU A 99 -5.56 4.08 6.01
N TYR A 100 -6.61 4.89 6.00
CA TYR A 100 -7.20 5.43 7.24
C TYR A 100 -7.89 4.35 8.08
N ASP A 101 -8.53 3.38 7.42
CA ASP A 101 -9.16 2.23 8.04
C ASP A 101 -9.02 0.98 7.16
N THR A 102 -9.14 -0.20 7.76
CA THR A 102 -9.06 -1.50 7.09
C THR A 102 -10.42 -2.21 7.01
N GLY A 103 -11.51 -1.45 7.12
CA GLY A 103 -12.86 -1.99 7.02
C GLY A 103 -13.17 -2.57 5.64
N ARG A 104 -14.18 -3.44 5.56
CA ARG A 104 -14.55 -4.13 4.30
C ARG A 104 -14.81 -3.16 3.13
N ALA A 105 -15.46 -2.03 3.40
CA ALA A 105 -15.73 -1.02 2.39
C ALA A 105 -14.45 -0.34 1.89
N ALA A 106 -13.52 0.00 2.79
CA ALA A 106 -12.23 0.54 2.45
C ALA A 106 -11.45 -0.44 1.55
N VAL A 107 -11.34 -1.71 1.96
CA VAL A 107 -10.67 -2.77 1.19
C VAL A 107 -11.27 -2.91 -0.22
N GLU A 108 -12.60 -2.90 -0.34
CA GLU A 108 -13.25 -3.04 -1.65
C GLU A 108 -13.02 -1.81 -2.54
N SER A 109 -13.07 -0.60 -1.98
CA SER A 109 -12.78 0.63 -2.74
C SER A 109 -11.34 0.65 -3.28
N VAL A 110 -10.39 0.12 -2.50
CA VAL A 110 -8.98 0.00 -2.88
C VAL A 110 -8.78 -1.08 -3.94
N ARG A 111 -9.49 -2.21 -3.82
CA ARG A 111 -9.51 -3.25 -4.87
C ARG A 111 -9.97 -2.67 -6.20
N GLU A 112 -11.06 -1.90 -6.18
CA GLU A 112 -11.60 -1.25 -7.37
C GLU A 112 -10.61 -0.24 -7.97
N MET A 113 -10.03 0.61 -7.14
CA MET A 113 -8.98 1.57 -7.52
C MET A 113 -7.81 0.88 -8.23
N MET A 114 -7.32 -0.22 -7.67
CA MET A 114 -6.23 -0.99 -8.26
C MET A 114 -6.64 -1.61 -9.59
N ARG A 115 -7.83 -2.23 -9.66
CA ARG A 115 -8.35 -2.83 -10.91
C ARG A 115 -8.40 -1.81 -12.05
N GLN A 116 -8.84 -0.59 -11.77
CA GLN A 116 -8.89 0.50 -12.75
C GLN A 116 -7.50 1.00 -13.16
N SER A 117 -6.51 0.89 -12.26
CA SER A 117 -5.15 1.40 -12.49
C SER A 117 -4.25 0.41 -13.23
N VAL A 118 -4.48 -0.90 -13.06
CA VAL A 118 -3.57 -1.94 -13.56
C VAL A 118 -3.60 -2.05 -15.09
N GLY A 119 -4.66 -1.60 -15.76
CA GLY A 119 -4.70 -1.53 -17.23
C GLY A 119 -3.65 -0.60 -17.85
N ALA A 120 -3.01 0.28 -17.06
CA ALA A 120 -1.89 1.12 -17.51
C ALA A 120 -0.50 0.51 -17.25
N VAL A 121 -0.44 -0.71 -16.69
CA VAL A 121 0.81 -1.43 -16.45
C VAL A 121 1.25 -2.10 -17.76
N PRO A 122 2.52 -1.96 -18.18
CA PRO A 122 3.03 -2.67 -19.35
C PRO A 122 2.89 -4.19 -19.22
N ASP A 123 2.62 -4.86 -20.35
CA ASP A 123 2.50 -6.31 -20.39
C ASP A 123 3.77 -6.99 -19.84
N GLY A 124 3.57 -8.05 -19.06
CA GLY A 124 4.65 -8.82 -18.46
C GLY A 124 5.29 -8.20 -17.21
N LEU A 125 4.87 -6.99 -16.78
CA LEU A 125 5.33 -6.40 -15.52
C LEU A 125 4.42 -6.83 -14.35
N PRO A 126 4.90 -7.67 -13.41
CA PRO A 126 4.08 -8.06 -12.27
C PRO A 126 3.98 -6.90 -11.27
N VAL A 127 2.76 -6.65 -10.79
CA VAL A 127 2.47 -5.63 -9.77
C VAL A 127 1.77 -6.31 -8.61
N SER A 128 2.17 -5.96 -7.40
CA SER A 128 1.60 -6.47 -6.14
C SER A 128 1.25 -5.29 -5.24
N THR A 129 0.21 -5.41 -4.43
CA THR A 129 -0.05 -4.44 -3.35
C THR A 129 0.33 -4.99 -1.99
N VAL A 130 0.69 -4.08 -1.07
CA VAL A 130 1.04 -4.40 0.32
C VAL A 130 0.36 -3.39 1.23
N ALA A 131 -0.28 -3.85 2.30
CA ALA A 131 -0.79 -2.97 3.34
C ALA A 131 0.36 -2.46 4.22
N LEU A 132 0.55 -1.14 4.33
CA LEU A 132 1.61 -0.58 5.18
C LEU A 132 1.29 -0.71 6.67
N SER A 133 0.03 -0.95 7.05
CA SER A 133 -0.37 -1.25 8.42
C SER A 133 0.03 -2.66 8.87
N ASP A 134 0.49 -3.52 7.96
CA ASP A 134 0.95 -4.85 8.31
C ASP A 134 2.36 -4.83 8.90
N GLU A 135 2.47 -5.17 10.17
CA GLU A 135 3.73 -5.22 10.92
C GLU A 135 4.58 -6.45 10.61
N TYR A 136 4.03 -7.43 9.92
CA TYR A 136 4.71 -8.70 9.62
C TYR A 136 5.07 -8.84 8.14
N ASP A 137 4.65 -7.90 7.29
CA ASP A 137 5.07 -7.85 5.89
C ASP A 137 6.45 -7.16 5.78
N PRO A 138 7.52 -7.89 5.43
CA PRO A 138 8.86 -7.30 5.31
C PRO A 138 8.95 -6.22 4.24
N VAL A 139 8.15 -6.31 3.17
CA VAL A 139 8.09 -5.28 2.12
C VAL A 139 7.42 -4.03 2.68
N GLY A 140 6.32 -4.20 3.43
CA GLY A 140 5.60 -3.10 4.09
C GLY A 140 6.48 -2.38 5.13
N MET A 141 7.23 -3.12 5.94
CA MET A 141 8.22 -2.56 6.87
C MET A 141 9.31 -1.78 6.15
N TRP A 142 9.89 -2.36 5.10
CA TRP A 142 10.94 -1.70 4.33
C TRP A 142 10.45 -0.43 3.64
N LEU A 143 9.26 -0.45 3.03
CA LEU A 143 8.63 0.71 2.39
C LEU A 143 8.46 1.87 3.37
N ARG A 144 7.99 1.59 4.59
CA ARG A 144 7.84 2.60 5.65
C ARG A 144 9.16 3.26 6.02
N ALA A 145 10.22 2.46 6.14
CA ALA A 145 11.53 2.92 6.60
C ALA A 145 12.38 3.57 5.50
N ASN A 146 12.27 3.13 4.24
CA ASN A 146 13.26 3.44 3.21
C ASN A 146 12.74 4.29 2.04
N THR A 147 11.43 4.49 1.92
CA THR A 147 10.84 5.18 0.75
C THR A 147 9.97 6.36 1.16
N ARG A 148 9.96 7.41 0.34
CA ARG A 148 9.01 8.52 0.46
C ARG A 148 7.72 8.19 -0.30
N PRO A 149 6.56 8.70 0.14
CA PRO A 149 5.32 8.56 -0.61
C PRO A 149 5.41 9.31 -1.94
N PHE A 150 4.93 8.67 -3.01
CA PHE A 150 4.73 9.34 -4.31
C PHE A 150 3.32 9.94 -4.42
N TYR A 151 2.41 9.52 -3.53
CA TYR A 151 1.12 10.15 -3.29
C TYR A 151 0.91 10.23 -1.78
N ASP A 152 0.48 11.39 -1.31
CA ASP A 152 0.09 11.63 0.07
C ASP A 152 -1.12 12.56 0.06
N ARG A 153 -2.26 12.12 0.59
CA ARG A 153 -3.48 12.91 0.59
C ARG A 153 -3.31 14.22 1.36
N GLU A 154 -2.59 14.21 2.47
CA GLU A 154 -2.48 15.38 3.34
C GLU A 154 -1.59 16.44 2.69
N ALA A 155 -0.59 16.03 1.91
CA ALA A 155 0.21 16.95 1.09
C ALA A 155 -0.59 17.61 -0.05
N HIS A 156 -1.72 17.02 -0.46
CA HIS A 156 -2.60 17.54 -1.52
C HIS A 156 -3.86 18.22 -0.97
N ALA A 157 -4.06 18.26 0.35
CA ALA A 157 -5.12 19.05 0.94
C ALA A 157 -4.83 20.54 0.65
N PRO A 158 -5.84 21.33 0.23
CA PRO A 158 -5.65 22.77 0.11
C PRO A 158 -5.15 23.28 1.47
N ALA A 159 -4.04 24.02 1.45
CA ALA A 159 -3.53 24.68 2.64
C ALA A 159 -4.72 25.42 3.27
N GLY A 160 -5.12 24.98 4.47
CA GLY A 160 -6.12 25.72 5.24
C GLY A 160 -5.66 27.18 5.37
N PRO A 161 -6.60 28.12 5.56
CA PRO A 161 -6.22 29.52 5.79
C PRO A 161 -5.15 29.56 6.89
N PRO A 162 -4.09 30.37 6.72
CA PRO A 162 -3.03 30.46 7.71
C PRO A 162 -3.65 30.70 9.09
N PRO A 163 -3.13 30.05 10.15
CA PRO A 163 -3.65 30.29 11.49
C PRO A 163 -3.65 31.80 11.74
N ALA A 164 -4.81 32.33 12.09
CA ALA A 164 -4.95 33.75 12.43
C ALA A 164 -3.87 34.08 13.47
N ALA A 165 -3.08 35.11 13.21
CA ALA A 165 -2.03 35.56 14.11
C ALA A 165 -2.63 35.67 15.52
N ALA A 166 -2.10 34.88 16.45
CA ALA A 166 -2.49 34.96 17.85
C ALA A 166 -2.31 36.42 18.30
N PRO A 167 -3.29 37.04 18.97
CA PRO A 167 -3.11 38.38 19.51
C PRO A 167 -1.94 38.33 20.48
N GLY A 168 -0.86 39.03 20.13
CA GLY A 168 0.33 39.13 20.96
C GLY A 168 -0.05 39.62 22.35
N TYR A 169 0.31 38.84 23.37
CA TYR A 169 0.17 39.23 24.76
C TYR A 169 1.06 40.45 25.02
N GLY A 170 0.47 41.64 24.97
CA GLY A 170 1.12 42.89 25.33
C GLY A 170 1.37 42.93 26.84
N TYR A 171 2.63 43.04 27.23
CA TYR A 171 3.00 43.41 28.59
C TYR A 171 2.60 44.87 28.84
N PRO A 172 1.95 45.21 29.97
CA PRO A 172 1.69 46.59 30.31
C PRO A 172 3.01 47.32 30.66
N PRO A 173 3.20 48.58 30.23
CA PRO A 173 4.37 49.35 30.59
C PRO A 173 4.34 49.69 32.10
N LEU A 174 5.49 49.50 32.76
CA LEU A 174 5.71 49.86 34.16
C LEU A 174 5.59 51.39 34.34
N PRO A 175 4.78 51.87 35.31
CA PRO A 175 4.73 53.29 35.64
C PRO A 175 6.04 53.75 36.28
N ARG A 176 6.47 54.97 35.93
CA ARG A 176 7.58 55.70 36.56
C ARG A 176 7.18 56.23 37.93
#